data_AF-A0A9X3KFS0-F1
#
_entry.id   AF-A0A9X3KFS0-F1
#
_cell.length_a   1.000
_cell.length_b   1.000
_cell.length_c   1.000
_cell.angle_alpha   90.00
_cell.angle_beta   90.00
_cell.angle_gamma   90.00
#
_symmetry.space_group_name_H-M   'P 1'
#
loop_
_entity.id
_entity.type
_entity.pdbx_description
1 polymer ?
#
loop_
_entity_poly.entity_id
_entity_poly.type
_entity_poly.pdbx_seq_one_letter_code
_entity_poly.pdbx_strand_id
1 'polypeptide(L)'
;MLGDKTDSDNALGYYMWSISDNRLIMDAVTAECHGFSEPVASRGVTIEEILERIDVEMRDQVAQAIFESITTGVFFDQRYKVNLPDGSDRWIVAKGRAIFDADNTPFLGIGSVRDITLKKTYQFEPRQ
;
A
#
# COMPACT_ATOMS: atom_id res chain seq x y z
N MET A 1 -8.74 27.94 10.05
CA MET A 1 -7.62 27.61 9.15
C MET A 1 -7.98 26.30 8.46
N LEU A 2 -8.78 26.37 7.39
CA LEU A 2 -9.06 25.19 6.57
C LEU A 2 -7.90 25.06 5.59
N GLY A 3 -7.07 24.03 5.78
CA GLY A 3 -6.04 23.66 4.83
C GLY A 3 -6.68 23.38 3.48
N ASP A 4 -6.05 23.91 2.44
CA ASP A 4 -6.43 23.79 1.04
C ASP A 4 -6.54 22.30 0.66
N LYS A 5 -7.76 21.83 0.42
CA LYS A 5 -8.08 20.42 0.07
C LYS A 5 -7.63 20.04 -1.35
N THR A 6 -7.01 20.96 -2.10
CA THR A 6 -6.73 20.76 -3.52
C THR A 6 -5.42 20.01 -3.82
N ASP A 7 -4.50 19.86 -2.86
CA ASP A 7 -3.20 19.20 -3.09
C ASP A 7 -3.18 17.70 -2.76
N SER A 8 -4.17 17.17 -2.02
CA SER A 8 -4.18 15.74 -1.64
C SER A 8 -4.59 14.80 -2.78
N ASP A 9 -5.31 15.30 -3.79
CA ASP A 9 -5.91 14.48 -4.86
C ASP A 9 -4.89 13.79 -5.79
N ASN A 10 -3.62 14.21 -5.74
CA ASN A 10 -2.55 13.61 -6.52
C ASN A 10 -1.29 13.31 -5.70
N ALA A 11 -1.38 13.33 -4.37
CA ALA A 11 -0.26 13.02 -3.50
C ALA A 11 0.23 11.58 -3.77
N LEU A 12 1.56 11.44 -3.89
CA LEU A 12 2.22 10.15 -4.02
C LEU A 12 2.95 9.87 -2.72
N GLY A 13 2.53 8.82 -2.03
CA GLY A 13 3.20 8.31 -0.84
C GLY A 13 4.23 7.24 -1.18
N TYR A 14 5.11 6.97 -0.23
CA TYR A 14 6.15 5.96 -0.30
C TYR A 14 6.20 5.09 0.96
N TYR A 15 6.64 3.86 0.78
CA TYR A 15 6.94 2.94 1.87
C TYR A 15 8.27 2.23 1.66
N MET A 16 8.78 1.73 2.77
CA MET A 16 9.93 0.84 2.83
C MET A 16 9.61 -0.31 3.78
N TRP A 17 9.84 -1.54 3.35
CA TRP A 17 9.59 -2.75 4.11
C TRP A 17 10.89 -3.52 4.32
N SER A 18 11.36 -3.59 5.58
CA SER A 18 12.36 -4.58 5.97
C SER A 18 11.68 -5.94 5.99
N ILE A 19 12.04 -6.81 5.04
CA ILE A 19 11.39 -8.11 4.86
C ILE A 19 11.79 -9.07 5.99
N SER A 20 13.06 -9.05 6.40
CA SER A 20 13.57 -9.90 7.49
C SER A 20 12.96 -9.55 8.84
N ASP A 21 12.73 -8.25 9.10
CA ASP A 21 12.19 -7.78 10.38
C ASP A 21 10.67 -7.65 10.34
N ASN A 22 10.06 -7.96 9.19
CA ASN A 22 8.65 -7.70 8.88
C ASN A 22 8.18 -6.31 9.34
N ARG A 23 8.92 -5.28 8.91
CA ARG A 23 8.74 -3.90 9.39
C ARG A 23 8.58 -2.93 8.21
N LEU A 24 7.34 -2.52 7.97
CA LEU A 24 6.93 -1.63 6.90
C LEU A 24 6.71 -0.22 7.44
N ILE A 25 7.64 0.68 7.10
CA ILE A 25 7.61 2.10 7.42
C ILE A 25 6.95 2.84 6.26
N MET A 26 6.08 3.78 6.60
CA MET A 26 5.31 4.58 5.65
C MET A 26 5.56 6.07 5.88
N ASP A 27 5.55 6.84 4.80
CA ASP A 27 5.39 8.29 4.91
C ASP A 27 3.95 8.68 5.28
N ALA A 28 3.72 9.98 5.52
CA ALA A 28 2.42 10.49 5.94
C ALA A 28 1.29 10.18 4.94
N VAL A 29 1.57 10.24 3.64
CA VAL A 29 0.57 9.99 2.58
C VAL A 29 0.18 8.51 2.56
N THR A 30 1.15 7.60 2.63
CA THR A 30 0.88 6.16 2.66
C THR A 30 0.21 5.74 3.96
N ALA A 31 0.59 6.35 5.08
CA ALA A 31 -0.04 6.15 6.38
C ALA A 31 -1.52 6.57 6.36
N GLU A 32 -1.82 7.73 5.78
CA GLU A 32 -3.20 8.21 5.60
C GLU A 32 -4.02 7.26 4.72
N CYS A 33 -3.45 6.81 3.60
CA CYS A 33 -4.09 5.84 2.70
C CYS A 33 -4.47 4.53 3.40
N HIS A 34 -3.70 4.11 4.41
CA HIS A 34 -3.92 2.86 5.15
C HIS A 34 -4.57 3.06 6.54
N GLY A 35 -4.85 4.30 6.93
CA GLY A 35 -5.46 4.61 8.23
C GLY A 35 -4.57 4.28 9.42
N PHE A 36 -3.26 4.56 9.30
CA PHE A 36 -2.30 4.53 10.41
C PHE A 36 -1.92 5.95 10.83
N SER A 37 -1.75 6.16 12.13
CA SER A 37 -1.19 7.42 12.64
C SER A 37 0.30 7.53 12.29
N GLU A 38 0.80 8.75 12.08
CA GLU A 38 2.21 9.02 11.78
C GLU A 38 3.20 8.37 12.79
N PRO A 39 2.97 8.40 14.13
CA PRO A 39 3.87 7.73 15.07
C PRO A 39 3.91 6.21 14.89
N VAL A 40 2.83 5.58 14.46
CA VAL A 40 2.78 4.14 14.18
C VAL A 40 3.46 3.86 12.85
N ALA A 41 3.11 4.61 11.80
CA ALA A 41 3.67 4.47 10.46
C ALA A 41 5.19 4.67 10.39
N SER A 42 5.72 5.66 11.12
CA SER A 42 7.16 5.95 11.20
C SER A 42 7.93 4.91 12.00
N ARG A 43 7.32 4.31 13.03
CA ARG A 43 7.90 3.16 13.73
C ARG A 43 7.82 1.89 12.91
N GLY A 44 6.85 1.78 12.03
CA GLY A 44 6.62 0.63 11.16
C GLY A 44 5.58 -0.33 11.71
N VAL A 45 4.87 -0.97 10.78
CA VAL A 45 3.86 -2.01 11.00
C VAL A 45 4.27 -3.29 10.30
N THR A 46 3.63 -4.40 10.63
CA THR A 46 3.82 -5.68 9.94
C THR A 46 3.07 -5.72 8.61
N ILE A 47 3.47 -6.61 7.70
CA ILE A 47 2.73 -6.81 6.45
C ILE A 47 1.33 -7.38 6.72
N GLU A 48 1.15 -8.15 7.78
CA GLU A 48 -0.15 -8.68 8.22
C GLU A 48 -1.08 -7.56 8.66
N GLU A 49 -0.59 -6.57 9.42
CA GLU A 49 -1.37 -5.38 9.78
C GLU A 49 -1.81 -4.58 8.54
N ILE A 50 -1.00 -4.53 7.47
CA ILE A 50 -1.43 -3.95 6.19
C ILE A 50 -2.55 -4.81 5.57
N LEU A 51 -2.36 -6.12 5.47
CA LEU A 51 -3.35 -7.05 4.90
C LEU A 51 -4.69 -7.01 5.65
N GLU A 52 -4.67 -6.81 6.97
CA GLU A 52 -5.87 -6.64 7.80
C GLU A 52 -6.68 -5.40 7.42
N ARG A 53 -6.04 -4.34 6.92
CA ARG A 53 -6.74 -3.15 6.40
C ARG A 53 -7.33 -3.35 5.02
N ILE A 54 -6.87 -4.36 4.28
CA ILE A 54 -7.41 -4.65 2.94
C ILE A 54 -8.78 -5.32 3.06
N ASP A 55 -9.68 -4.92 2.16
CA ASP A 55 -10.98 -5.56 2.00
C ASP A 55 -10.84 -7.08 1.86
N VAL A 56 -11.69 -7.81 2.58
CA VAL A 56 -11.61 -9.26 2.70
C VAL A 56 -11.67 -9.97 1.34
N GLU A 57 -12.38 -9.43 0.36
CA GLU A 57 -12.51 -10.02 -0.97
C GLU A 57 -11.23 -9.90 -1.79
N MET A 58 -10.36 -8.95 -1.45
CA MET A 58 -9.12 -8.64 -2.19
C MET A 58 -7.85 -9.09 -1.47
N ARG A 59 -7.95 -9.40 -0.17
CA ARG A 59 -6.80 -9.71 0.70
C ARG A 59 -5.94 -10.84 0.17
N ASP A 60 -6.56 -11.96 -0.22
CA ASP A 60 -5.83 -13.14 -0.71
C ASP A 60 -5.07 -12.85 -2.02
N GLN A 61 -5.69 -12.10 -2.93
CA GLN A 61 -5.04 -11.68 -4.17
C GLN A 61 -3.83 -10.78 -3.88
N VAL A 62 -3.96 -9.83 -2.97
CA VAL A 62 -2.86 -8.92 -2.62
C VAL A 62 -1.74 -9.66 -1.91
N ALA A 63 -2.06 -10.57 -0.99
CA ALA A 63 -1.10 -11.42 -0.30
C ALA A 63 -0.30 -12.29 -1.30
N GLN A 64 -0.99 -12.89 -2.27
CA GLN A 64 -0.35 -13.66 -3.33
C GLN A 64 0.60 -12.79 -4.17
N ALA A 65 0.20 -11.58 -4.55
CA ALA A 65 1.05 -10.66 -5.30
C ALA A 65 2.28 -10.19 -4.49
N ILE A 66 2.14 -9.99 -3.17
CA ILE A 66 3.28 -9.70 -2.28
C ILE A 66 4.23 -10.91 -2.28
N PHE A 67 3.69 -12.11 -2.09
CA PHE A 67 4.47 -13.35 -2.08
C PHE A 67 5.24 -13.56 -3.39
N GLU A 68 4.59 -13.37 -4.53
CA GLU A 68 5.24 -13.44 -5.85
C GLU A 68 6.35 -12.40 -5.97
N SER A 69 6.14 -11.17 -5.51
CA SER A 69 7.16 -10.12 -5.57
C SER A 69 8.40 -10.47 -4.74
N ILE A 70 8.22 -10.95 -3.51
CA ILE A 70 9.36 -11.30 -2.64
C ILE A 70 10.05 -12.60 -3.03
N THR A 71 9.37 -13.53 -3.70
CA THR A 71 9.97 -14.81 -4.10
C THR A 71 10.61 -14.80 -5.48
N THR A 72 10.07 -13.99 -6.40
CA THR A 72 10.48 -14.00 -7.81
C THR A 72 11.03 -12.67 -8.31
N GLY A 73 10.84 -11.59 -7.55
CA GLY A 73 11.20 -10.23 -7.97
C GLY A 73 10.23 -9.62 -8.98
N VAL A 74 9.08 -10.26 -9.25
CA VAL A 74 8.01 -9.68 -10.06
C VAL A 74 7.57 -8.34 -9.46
N PHE A 75 7.35 -7.36 -10.35
CA PHE A 75 6.91 -6.04 -9.94
C PHE A 75 5.50 -6.09 -9.36
N PHE A 76 5.34 -5.57 -8.15
CA PHE A 76 4.05 -5.43 -7.49
C PHE A 76 3.31 -4.23 -8.09
N ASP A 77 2.13 -4.43 -8.68
CA ASP A 77 1.21 -3.38 -9.14
C ASP A 77 -0.22 -3.84 -8.83
N GLN A 78 -0.73 -3.45 -7.67
CA GLN A 78 -2.05 -3.84 -7.21
C GLN A 78 -2.94 -2.62 -6.98
N ARG A 79 -4.23 -2.79 -7.27
CA ARG A 79 -5.30 -1.85 -6.92
C ARG A 79 -6.24 -2.56 -5.98
N TYR A 80 -6.40 -2.02 -4.78
CA TYR A 80 -7.24 -2.65 -3.77
C TYR A 80 -7.94 -1.62 -2.90
N LYS A 81 -8.99 -2.10 -2.24
CA LYS A 81 -9.77 -1.32 -1.30
C LYS A 81 -9.21 -1.50 0.11
N VAL A 82 -9.09 -0.39 0.82
CA VAL A 82 -8.62 -0.33 2.20
C VAL A 82 -9.76 0.17 3.08
N ASN A 83 -10.04 -0.57 4.14
CA ASN A 83 -11.03 -0.23 5.16
C ASN A 83 -10.34 0.58 6.27
N LEU A 84 -10.78 1.82 6.49
CA LEU A 84 -10.20 2.72 7.48
C LEU A 84 -10.86 2.56 8.86
N PRO A 85 -10.18 2.96 9.96
CA PRO A 85 -10.72 2.82 11.31
C PRO A 85 -12.00 3.63 11.56
N ASP A 86 -12.23 4.68 10.78
CA ASP A 86 -13.44 5.51 10.86
C ASP A 86 -14.64 4.90 10.11
N GLY A 87 -14.46 3.72 9.50
CA GLY A 87 -15.49 3.01 8.75
C GLY A 87 -15.65 3.47 7.29
N SER A 88 -14.84 4.43 6.84
CA SER A 88 -14.75 4.79 5.42
C SER A 88 -13.79 3.87 4.67
N ASP A 89 -13.95 3.80 3.34
CA ASP A 89 -13.10 3.01 2.47
C ASP A 89 -12.30 3.90 1.52
N ARG A 90 -11.07 3.50 1.21
CA ARG A 90 -10.25 4.11 0.15
C ARG A 90 -9.91 3.10 -0.93
N TRP A 91 -9.92 3.54 -2.18
CA TRP A 91 -9.30 2.80 -3.26
C TRP A 91 -7.89 3.31 -3.46
N ILE A 92 -6.92 2.42 -3.45
CA ILE A 92 -5.53 2.79 -3.65
C ILE A 92 -4.90 1.99 -4.78
N VAL A 93 -3.85 2.55 -5.37
CA VAL A 93 -2.89 1.81 -6.19
C VAL A 93 -1.57 1.78 -5.45
N ALA A 94 -1.02 0.59 -5.25
CA ALA A 94 0.27 0.38 -4.64
C ALA A 94 1.19 -0.30 -5.65
N LYS A 95 2.37 0.28 -5.83
CA LYS A 95 3.38 -0.21 -6.77
C LYS A 95 4.72 -0.35 -6.08
N GLY A 96 5.44 -1.44 -6.32
CA GLY A 96 6.72 -1.66 -5.67
C GLY A 96 7.45 -2.88 -6.19
N ARG A 97 8.60 -3.13 -5.59
CA ARG A 97 9.41 -4.32 -5.87
C ARG A 97 10.20 -4.73 -4.64
N ALA A 98 10.50 -6.03 -4.56
CA ALA A 98 11.53 -6.52 -3.69
C ALA A 98 12.93 -6.22 -4.27
N ILE A 99 13.89 -6.02 -3.37
CA ILE A 99 15.31 -5.90 -3.62
C ILE A 99 15.96 -7.10 -2.91
N PHE A 100 16.85 -7.77 -3.65
CA PHE A 100 17.51 -8.99 -3.26
C PHE A 100 18.99 -8.71 -2.99
N ASP A 101 19.58 -9.45 -2.06
CA ASP A 101 21.02 -9.42 -1.80
C ASP A 101 21.81 -10.27 -2.80
N ALA A 102 23.11 -10.44 -2.54
CA ALA A 102 24.01 -11.22 -3.41
C ALA A 102 23.67 -12.73 -3.45
N ASP A 103 22.97 -13.24 -2.44
CA ASP A 103 22.56 -14.64 -2.31
C ASP A 103 21.13 -14.85 -2.83
N ASN A 104 20.57 -13.86 -3.52
CA ASN A 104 19.19 -13.86 -4.04
C ASN A 104 18.14 -13.99 -2.92
N THR A 105 18.43 -13.46 -1.74
CA THR A 105 17.48 -13.37 -0.62
C THR A 105 16.81 -11.99 -0.61
N PRO A 106 15.47 -11.90 -0.59
CA PRO A 106 14.76 -10.62 -0.53
C PRO A 106 14.97 -9.97 0.84
N PHE A 107 15.49 -8.74 0.88
CA PHE A 107 15.72 -8.03 2.16
C PHE A 107 14.94 -6.72 2.29
N LEU A 108 14.57 -6.09 1.17
CA LEU A 108 13.92 -4.78 1.18
C LEU A 108 12.80 -4.70 0.14
N GLY A 109 11.59 -4.34 0.57
CA GLY A 109 10.52 -3.88 -0.31
C GLY A 109 10.50 -2.36 -0.36
N ILE A 110 10.44 -1.76 -1.55
CA ILE A 110 10.20 -0.32 -1.70
C ILE A 110 9.09 -0.07 -2.70
N GLY A 111 8.36 1.00 -2.49
CA GLY A 111 7.29 1.33 -3.40
C GLY A 111 6.62 2.66 -3.13
N SER A 112 5.55 2.87 -3.88
CA SER A 112 4.71 4.05 -3.83
C SER A 112 3.25 3.66 -3.71
N VAL A 113 2.47 4.56 -3.12
CA VAL A 113 1.04 4.41 -2.90
C VAL A 113 0.34 5.69 -3.30
N ARG A 114 -0.80 5.55 -3.98
CA ARG A 114 -1.64 6.68 -4.36
C ARG A 114 -3.10 6.36 -4.10
N ASP A 115 -3.81 7.32 -3.52
CA ASP A 115 -5.27 7.30 -3.42
C ASP A 115 -5.90 7.52 -4.81
N ILE A 116 -6.82 6.63 -5.19
CA ILE A 116 -7.58 6.66 -6.44
C ILE A 116 -9.10 6.64 -6.19
N THR A 117 -9.54 6.94 -4.97
CA THR A 117 -10.95 6.92 -4.56
C THR A 117 -11.81 7.81 -5.44
N LEU A 118 -11.39 9.06 -5.68
CA LEU A 118 -12.12 10.00 -6.54
C LEU A 118 -12.09 9.61 -8.03
N LYS A 119 -11.06 8.88 -8.48
CA LYS A 119 -10.93 8.42 -9.87
C LYS A 119 -11.84 7.23 -10.17
N LYS A 120 -12.37 6.57 -9.13
CA LYS A 120 -13.27 5.42 -9.29
C LYS A 120 -14.65 5.78 -9.78
N THR A 121 -15.13 7.00 -9.53
CA THR A 121 -16.47 7.44 -9.95
C THR A 121 -16.65 7.44 -11.48
N TYR A 122 -15.56 7.32 -12.27
CA TYR A 122 -15.62 7.40 -13.73
C TYR A 122 -15.11 6.16 -14.50
N GLN A 123 -14.59 5.10 -13.87
CA GLN A 123 -13.75 4.14 -14.63
C GLN A 123 -13.82 2.67 -14.21
N PHE A 124 -15.03 2.18 -13.89
CA PHE A 124 -15.32 0.75 -13.85
C PHE A 124 -16.48 0.42 -14.79
N GLU A 125 -16.30 0.73 -16.08
CA GLU A 125 -16.91 -0.14 -17.10
C GLU A 125 -15.94 -1.31 -17.32
N PRO A 126 -16.36 -2.56 -17.06
CA PRO A 126 -15.56 -3.70 -17.46
C PRO A 126 -15.43 -3.65 -18.99
N ARG A 127 -14.20 -3.55 -19.51
CA ARG A 127 -13.97 -3.79 -20.93
C ARG A 127 -14.40 -5.22 -21.24
N GLN A 128 -15.40 -5.34 -22.11
CA GLN A 128 -15.79 -6.58 -22.78
C GLN A 128 -14.66 -7.10 -23.67
#